data_AF-A0A7W1C8A4-F1
#
_entry.id   AF-A0A7W1C8A4-F1
#
_cell.length_a   1.000
_cell.length_b   1.000
_cell.length_c   1.000
_cell.angle_alpha   90.00
_cell.angle_beta   90.00
_cell.angle_gamma   90.00
#
_symmetry.space_group_name_H-M   'P 1'
#
loop_
_entity.id
_entity.type
_entity.pdbx_description
1 polymer ?
#
loop_
_entity_poly.entity_id
_entity_poly.type
_entity_poly.pdbx_seq_one_letter_code
_entity_poly.pdbx_strand_id
1 'polypeptide(L)'
;LPGAFAQLPGRPLLDAAYEEVAPDHVLLGYDPVKHRDEVVAGMFVGWVHEPAALLWSFDQGAGSLVLTTFRLAPESGPVAATMLQCLIDRIVEPRPVRR
;
A
#
# COMPACT_ATOMS: atom_id res chain seq x y z
N LEU A 1 -5.82 0.22 -7.13
CA LEU A 1 -5.72 -1.12 -6.51
C LEU A 1 -5.93 -2.34 -7.46
N PRO A 2 -5.96 -2.27 -8.81
CA PRO A 2 -5.82 -3.50 -9.61
C PRO A 2 -4.33 -3.82 -9.85
N GLY A 3 -3.94 -5.07 -9.60
CA GLY A 3 -2.57 -5.59 -9.79
C GLY A 3 -1.85 -5.93 -8.49
N ALA A 4 -1.77 -4.99 -7.55
CA ALA A 4 -1.03 -5.17 -6.29
C ALA A 4 -1.67 -6.17 -5.31
N PHE A 5 -2.95 -6.49 -5.48
CA PHE A 5 -3.73 -7.34 -4.56
C PHE A 5 -4.59 -8.37 -5.30
N ALA A 6 -4.04 -8.95 -6.37
CA ALA A 6 -4.79 -9.87 -7.24
C ALA A 6 -5.32 -11.14 -6.52
N GLN A 7 -4.74 -11.49 -5.37
CA GLN A 7 -5.12 -12.64 -4.56
C GLN A 7 -6.30 -12.37 -3.59
N LEU A 8 -6.73 -11.11 -3.45
CA LEU A 8 -7.82 -10.76 -2.54
C LEU A 8 -9.20 -11.04 -3.17
N PRO A 9 -10.22 -11.42 -2.35
CA PRO A 9 -11.57 -11.67 -2.83
C PRO A 9 -12.11 -10.48 -3.63
N GLY A 10 -12.60 -10.76 -4.84
CA GLY A 10 -13.04 -9.75 -5.79
C GLY A 10 -14.35 -9.06 -5.39
N ARG A 11 -14.23 -7.97 -4.61
CA ARG A 11 -15.24 -6.92 -4.30
C ARG A 11 -16.40 -7.34 -3.38
N PRO A 12 -16.89 -6.42 -2.50
CA PRO A 12 -16.50 -5.00 -2.34
C PRO A 12 -15.14 -4.78 -1.66
N LEU A 13 -14.35 -3.81 -2.15
CA LEU A 13 -13.02 -3.44 -1.63
C LEU A 13 -13.07 -2.69 -0.28
N LEU A 14 -14.27 -2.52 0.27
CA LEU A 14 -14.59 -1.88 1.55
C LEU A 14 -15.67 -2.70 2.27
N ASP A 15 -15.63 -4.01 2.10
CA ASP A 15 -16.48 -4.93 2.86
C ASP A 15 -15.93 -5.11 4.28
N ALA A 16 -16.77 -5.57 5.21
CA ALA A 16 -16.43 -5.79 6.62
C ALA A 16 -15.15 -6.64 6.81
N ALA A 17 -14.84 -7.51 5.84
CA ALA A 17 -13.59 -8.29 5.83
C ALA A 17 -12.30 -7.45 5.88
N TYR A 18 -12.36 -6.17 5.47
CA TYR A 18 -11.20 -5.26 5.44
C TYR A 18 -11.13 -4.34 6.67
N GLU A 19 -12.11 -4.37 7.56
CA GLU A 19 -12.18 -3.48 8.73
C GLU A 19 -10.98 -3.67 9.66
N GLU A 20 -10.56 -4.92 9.86
CA GLU A 20 -9.42 -5.24 10.72
C GLU A 20 -8.09 -4.70 10.17
N VAL A 21 -7.92 -4.70 8.85
CA VAL A 21 -6.68 -4.23 8.19
C VAL A 21 -6.70 -2.75 7.83
N ALA A 22 -7.84 -2.07 8.03
CA ALA A 22 -8.00 -0.66 7.70
C ALA A 22 -6.97 0.20 8.45
N PRO A 23 -6.39 1.22 7.79
CA PRO A 23 -5.36 2.05 8.38
C PRO A 23 -5.97 3.12 9.31
N ASP A 24 -5.36 3.33 10.48
CA ASP A 24 -5.69 4.46 11.38
C ASP A 24 -4.80 5.69 11.12
N HIS A 25 -3.77 5.53 10.30
CA HIS A 25 -2.75 6.54 10.04
C HIS A 25 -2.48 6.70 8.54
N VAL A 26 -1.91 7.84 8.19
CA VAL A 26 -1.43 8.12 6.83
C VAL A 26 0.05 8.46 6.85
N LEU A 27 0.74 8.17 5.76
CA LEU A 27 2.13 8.56 5.54
C LEU A 27 2.17 9.94 4.87
N LEU A 28 2.84 10.88 5.52
CA LEU A 28 3.10 12.24 5.05
C LEU A 28 4.62 12.47 4.90
N GLY A 29 5.01 13.68 4.48
CA GLY A 29 6.42 14.07 4.38
C GLY A 29 7.12 13.62 3.09
N TYR A 30 6.37 13.11 2.12
CA TYR A 30 6.83 12.86 0.77
C TYR A 30 6.37 13.97 -0.18
N ASP A 31 7.12 14.22 -1.24
CA ASP A 31 6.67 15.10 -2.32
C ASP A 31 5.70 14.31 -3.24
N PRO A 32 4.40 14.66 -3.27
CA PRO A 32 3.40 13.89 -3.99
C PRO A 32 3.52 14.01 -5.50
N VAL A 33 4.17 15.06 -6.02
CA VAL A 33 4.40 15.22 -7.46
C VAL A 33 5.58 14.35 -7.89
N LYS A 34 6.66 14.40 -7.12
CA LYS A 34 7.89 13.63 -7.40
C LYS A 34 7.69 12.13 -7.23
N HIS A 35 6.98 11.71 -6.20
CA HIS A 35 6.85 10.30 -5.82
C HIS A 35 5.48 9.70 -6.18
N ARG A 36 4.72 10.35 -7.07
CA ARG A 36 3.36 9.91 -7.46
C ARG A 36 3.31 8.45 -7.94
N ASP A 37 4.37 7.99 -8.62
CA ASP A 37 4.43 6.66 -9.23
C ASP A 37 4.91 5.58 -8.21
N GLU A 38 5.36 6.01 -7.04
CA GLU A 38 5.77 5.15 -5.92
C GLU A 38 4.61 4.88 -4.95
N VAL A 39 3.60 5.75 -4.91
CA VAL A 39 2.41 5.59 -4.07
C VAL A 39 1.43 4.62 -4.72
N VAL A 40 1.30 3.43 -4.14
CA VAL A 40 0.47 2.33 -4.66
C VAL A 40 -0.97 2.43 -4.18
N ALA A 41 -1.13 2.88 -2.95
CA ALA A 41 -2.42 3.20 -2.35
C ALA A 41 -2.29 4.51 -1.59
N GLY A 42 -3.26 5.39 -1.76
CA GLY A 42 -3.30 6.68 -1.09
C GLY A 42 -4.73 7.18 -0.96
N MET A 43 -4.88 8.25 -0.21
CA MET A 43 -6.13 8.95 -0.01
C MET A 43 -5.89 10.46 0.00
N PHE A 44 -6.96 11.24 -0.08
CA PHE A 44 -6.89 12.68 0.15
C PHE A 44 -7.45 12.98 1.53
N VAL A 45 -6.68 13.72 2.34
CA VAL A 45 -7.03 14.04 3.73
C VAL A 45 -7.37 15.52 3.83
N GLY A 46 -8.40 15.83 4.64
CA GLY A 46 -8.78 17.20 4.99
C GLY A 46 -9.52 17.97 3.89
N TRP A 47 -9.86 19.22 4.21
CA TRP A 47 -10.63 20.12 3.33
C TRP A 47 -9.87 20.52 2.06
N VAL A 48 -8.54 20.61 2.15
CA VAL A 48 -7.68 21.04 1.04
C VAL A 48 -7.26 19.90 0.12
N HIS A 49 -7.76 18.67 0.34
CA HIS A 49 -7.39 17.48 -0.41
C HIS A 49 -5.86 17.26 -0.43
N GLU A 50 -5.24 17.23 0.74
CA GLU A 50 -3.82 16.93 0.82
C GLU A 50 -3.60 15.44 0.50
N PRO A 51 -2.75 15.09 -0.49
CA PRO A 51 -2.48 13.70 -0.84
C PRO A 51 -1.69 13.02 0.28
N ALA A 52 -2.17 11.87 0.73
CA ALA A 52 -1.54 11.08 1.77
C ALA A 52 -1.39 9.63 1.32
N ALA A 53 -0.24 9.03 1.59
CA ALA A 53 0.01 7.65 1.20
C ALA A 53 -0.45 6.68 2.29
N LEU A 54 -1.02 5.56 1.87
CA LEU A 54 -1.34 4.41 2.72
C LEU A 54 -0.39 3.24 2.44
N LEU A 55 0.10 3.16 1.20
CA LEU A 55 1.09 2.20 0.74
C LEU A 55 2.05 2.90 -0.21
N TRP A 56 3.32 2.99 0.17
CA TRP A 56 4.39 3.65 -0.59
C TRP A 56 5.53 2.67 -0.82
N SER A 57 5.96 2.53 -2.08
CA SER A 57 6.98 1.56 -2.46
C SER A 57 8.00 2.14 -3.42
N PHE A 58 9.27 2.01 -3.09
CA PHE A 58 10.38 2.60 -3.85
C PHE A 58 11.68 1.84 -3.61
N ASP A 59 12.64 2.01 -4.52
CA ASP A 59 13.96 1.39 -4.41
C ASP A 59 14.91 2.29 -3.62
N GLN A 60 15.79 1.68 -2.84
CA GLN A 60 16.83 2.35 -2.05
C GLN A 60 18.13 1.59 -2.19
N GLY A 61 19.09 2.18 -2.91
CA GLY A 61 20.34 1.51 -3.26
C GLY A 61 20.07 0.23 -4.06
N ALA A 62 20.49 -0.92 -3.52
CA ALA A 62 20.27 -2.24 -4.13
C ALA A 62 19.02 -2.97 -3.60
N GLY A 63 18.27 -2.36 -2.68
CA GLY A 63 17.07 -2.94 -2.08
C GLY A 63 15.79 -2.25 -2.53
N SER A 64 14.66 -2.89 -2.23
CA SER A 64 13.32 -2.29 -2.39
C SER A 64 12.63 -2.18 -1.03
N LEU A 65 11.88 -1.10 -0.84
CA LEU A 65 11.15 -0.82 0.38
C LEU A 65 9.65 -0.72 0.09
N VAL A 66 8.85 -1.22 1.03
CA VAL A 66 7.41 -0.98 1.12
C VAL A 66 7.09 -0.47 2.51
N LEU A 67 6.41 0.68 2.56
CA LEU A 67 5.87 1.30 3.76
C LEU A 67 4.35 1.24 3.68
N THR A 68 3.69 0.81 4.76
CA THR A 68 2.23 0.70 4.81
C THR A 68 1.70 1.10 6.17
N THR A 69 0.51 1.71 6.19
CA THR A 69 -0.26 1.94 7.42
C THR A 69 -1.43 0.96 7.58
N PHE A 70 -1.64 0.05 6.61
CA PHE A 70 -2.53 -1.09 6.80
C PHE A 70 -2.07 -1.92 8.00
N ARG A 71 -3.02 -2.33 8.85
CA ARG A 71 -2.74 -3.13 10.04
C ARG A 71 -2.58 -4.60 9.63
N LEU A 72 -1.35 -5.00 9.34
CA LEU A 72 -1.03 -6.34 8.81
C LEU A 72 -0.31 -7.26 9.81
N ALA A 73 0.31 -6.68 10.84
CA ALA A 73 1.02 -7.42 11.90
C ALA A 73 0.94 -6.60 13.20
N PRO A 74 0.64 -7.21 14.36
CA PRO A 74 0.47 -8.64 14.63
C PRO A 74 -0.91 -9.22 14.25
N GLU A 75 -1.69 -8.50 13.43
CA GLU A 75 -3.10 -8.84 13.20
C GLU A 75 -3.28 -10.22 12.56
N SER A 76 -4.25 -10.96 13.09
CA SER A 76 -4.47 -12.36 12.77
C SER A 76 -5.73 -12.49 11.94
N GLY A 77 -5.58 -12.80 10.65
CA GLY A 77 -6.72 -13.02 9.76
C GLY A 77 -6.29 -13.34 8.33
N PRO A 78 -7.15 -14.01 7.55
CA PRO A 78 -6.83 -14.38 6.17
C PRO A 78 -6.52 -13.15 5.31
N VAL A 79 -7.23 -12.03 5.51
CA VAL A 79 -7.01 -10.78 4.76
C VAL A 79 -5.65 -10.17 5.10
N ALA A 80 -5.30 -10.04 6.38
CA ALA A 80 -4.00 -9.52 6.81
C ALA A 80 -2.84 -10.35 6.26
N ALA A 81 -2.94 -11.68 6.36
CA ALA A 81 -1.93 -12.61 5.84
C ALA A 81 -1.78 -12.53 4.32
N THR A 82 -2.88 -12.52 3.57
CA THR A 82 -2.84 -12.39 2.10
C THR A 82 -2.33 -11.03 1.66
N MET A 83 -2.73 -9.94 2.32
CA MET A 83 -2.21 -8.60 2.02
C MET A 83 -0.70 -8.52 2.29
N LEU A 84 -0.23 -9.05 3.42
CA LEU A 84 1.19 -9.10 3.74
C LEU A 84 1.97 -9.89 2.67
N GLN A 85 1.47 -11.05 2.26
CA GLN A 85 2.09 -11.85 1.19
C GLN A 85 2.14 -11.07 -0.13
N CYS A 86 1.05 -10.38 -0.51
CA CYS A 86 1.05 -9.53 -1.72
C CYS A 86 2.11 -8.42 -1.65
N LEU A 87 2.36 -7.83 -0.48
CA LEU A 87 3.40 -6.82 -0.30
C LEU A 87 4.81 -7.42 -0.41
N ILE A 88 5.00 -8.64 0.08
CA ILE A 88 6.26 -9.39 -0.06
C ILE A 88 6.51 -9.73 -1.53
N ASP A 89 5.53 -10.28 -2.23
CA ASP A 89 5.65 -10.63 -3.65
C ASP A 89 6.03 -9.39 -4.48
N ARG A 90 5.43 -8.24 -4.14
CA ARG A 90 5.72 -6.96 -4.79
C ARG A 90 7.17 -6.49 -4.68
N ILE A 91 7.84 -6.69 -3.53
CA ILE A 91 9.24 -6.28 -3.37
C ILE A 91 10.21 -7.28 -4.00
N VAL A 92 9.77 -8.52 -4.20
CA VAL A 92 10.56 -9.56 -4.89
C VAL A 92 10.50 -9.36 -6.40
N GLU A 93 9.37 -8.90 -6.94
CA GLU A 93 9.24 -8.60 -8.37
C GLU A 93 10.08 -7.36 -8.75
N PRO A 94 11.13 -7.50 -9.58
CA PRO A 94 11.95 -6.37 -9.98
C PRO A 94 11.10 -5.36 -10.76
N ARG A 95 11.06 -4.12 -10.27
CA ARG A 95 10.36 -3.03 -10.96
C ARG A 95 11.11 -2.70 -12.24
N PRO A 96 10.44 -2.56 -13.39
CA PRO A 96 11.10 -2.11 -14.61
C PRO A 96 11.68 -0.70 -14.39
N VAL A 97 13.01 -0.57 -14.49
CA VAL A 97 13.71 0.71 -14.52
C VAL A 97 13.21 1.49 -15.74
N ARG A 98 12.49 2.60 -15.52
CA ARG A 98 12.06 3.49 -16.60
C ARG A 98 13.05 4.65 -16.75
N ARG A 99 13.52 4.83 -18.00
CA ARG A 99 14.37 5.92 -18.48
C ARG A 99 13.63 7.26 -18.46
#